data_AF-A0A229H0R8-F1
#
_entry.id   AF-A0A229H0R8-F1
#
_cell.length_a   1.000
_cell.length_b   1.000
_cell.length_c   1.000
_cell.angle_alpha   90.00
_cell.angle_beta   90.00
_cell.angle_gamma   90.00
#
_symmetry.space_group_name_H-M   'P 1'
#
loop_
_entity.id
_entity.type
_entity.pdbx_description
1 polymer ?
#
loop_
_entity_poly.entity_id
_entity_poly.type
_entity_poly.pdbx_seq_one_letter_code
_entity_poly.pdbx_strand_id
1 'polypeptide(L)'
;MTEINVPGDEVERLGALLRRVTELIDTKTSGFDAADVGPPLAGSGANFDDEWKDGRFQVKRNTKDLKDACEAIIKAFADADNQQADALKGDGSTAGDK
;
A
#
# COMPACT_ATOMS: atom_id res chain seq x y z
N MET A 1 -1.37 25.13 -17.94
CA MET A 1 -1.40 23.66 -17.80
C MET A 1 -0.67 23.34 -16.52
N THR A 2 -1.36 22.74 -15.55
CA THR A 2 -0.73 22.25 -14.33
C THR A 2 0.04 21.00 -14.70
N GLU A 3 1.35 21.07 -14.64
CA GLU A 3 2.24 19.94 -14.88
C GLU A 3 2.03 18.95 -13.74
N ILE A 4 1.37 17.82 -14.03
CA ILE A 4 1.18 16.75 -13.06
C ILE A 4 2.52 16.03 -12.96
N ASN A 5 3.41 16.53 -12.10
CA ASN A 5 4.61 15.81 -11.70
C ASN A 5 4.21 14.69 -10.75
N VAL A 6 4.09 13.46 -11.26
CA VAL A 6 3.84 12.28 -10.42
C VAL A 6 5.18 11.66 -10.03
N PRO A 7 5.54 11.68 -8.74
CA PRO A 7 6.83 11.20 -8.27
C PRO A 7 6.84 9.67 -8.18
N GLY A 8 7.26 8.99 -9.25
CA GLY A 8 7.25 7.52 -9.37
C GLY A 8 8.04 6.81 -8.27
N ASP A 9 9.24 7.31 -7.96
CA ASP A 9 10.11 6.77 -6.91
C ASP A 9 9.44 6.87 -5.52
N GLU A 10 8.72 7.96 -5.26
CA GLU A 10 7.99 8.18 -4.01
C GLU A 10 6.78 7.24 -3.89
N VAL A 11 6.08 6.94 -5.00
CA VAL A 11 4.97 5.97 -5.03
C VAL A 11 5.49 4.56 -4.78
N GLU A 12 6.63 4.19 -5.38
CA GLU A 12 7.27 2.89 -5.14
C GLU A 12 7.74 2.76 -3.68
N ARG A 13 8.38 3.81 -3.15
CA ARG A 13 8.80 3.86 -1.75
C ARG A 13 7.62 3.76 -0.81
N LEU A 14 6.51 4.42 -1.11
CA LEU A 14 5.27 4.32 -0.32
C LEU A 14 4.74 2.88 -0.33
N GLY A 15 4.67 2.23 -1.49
CA GLY A 15 4.26 0.82 -1.61
C GLY A 15 5.13 -0.12 -0.76
N ALA A 16 6.45 0.08 -0.75
CA ALA A 16 7.38 -0.70 0.06
C ALA A 16 7.17 -0.49 1.58
N LEU A 17 6.93 0.76 2.01
CA LEU A 17 6.64 1.09 3.40
C LEU A 17 5.32 0.48 3.86
N LEU A 18 4.28 0.54 3.03
CA LEU A 18 2.97 -0.07 3.29
C LEU A 18 3.10 -1.60 3.43
N ARG A 19 3.89 -2.26 2.57
CA ARG A 19 4.19 -3.69 2.71
C ARG A 19 4.82 -4.01 4.07
N ARG A 20 5.79 -3.21 4.50
CA ARG A 20 6.43 -3.40 5.82
C ARG A 20 5.44 -3.23 6.98
N VAL A 21 4.51 -2.28 6.89
CA VAL A 21 3.45 -2.12 7.90
C VAL A 21 2.56 -3.37 7.97
N THR A 22 2.17 -3.93 6.83
CA THR A 22 1.37 -5.19 6.82
C THR A 22 2.14 -6.38 7.38
N GLU A 23 3.45 -6.47 7.18
CA GLU A 23 4.26 -7.55 7.75
C GLU A 23 4.38 -7.42 9.27
N LEU A 24 4.60 -6.19 9.77
CA LEU A 24 4.80 -5.95 11.20
C LEU A 24 3.52 -6.16 12.02
N ILE A 25 2.35 -5.81 11.49
CA ILE A 25 1.10 -5.87 12.25
C ILE A 25 0.63 -7.29 12.56
N ASP A 26 1.07 -8.27 11.77
CA ASP A 26 0.75 -9.69 11.97
C ASP A 26 1.69 -10.39 12.98
N THR A 27 2.77 -9.76 13.44
CA THR A 27 3.85 -10.48 14.13
C THR A 27 3.56 -10.92 15.57
N LYS A 28 2.66 -10.27 16.32
CA LYS A 28 2.42 -10.60 17.74
C LYS A 28 1.00 -10.33 18.22
N THR A 29 0.55 -11.15 19.17
CA THR A 29 -0.58 -10.83 20.06
C THR A 29 -0.23 -9.63 20.94
N SER A 30 -1.23 -9.00 21.54
CA SER A 30 -0.99 -7.81 22.37
C SER A 30 -0.12 -8.10 23.59
N GLY A 31 -0.17 -9.35 24.10
CA GLY A 31 0.50 -9.76 25.33
C GLY A 31 -0.15 -9.20 26.60
N PHE A 32 -1.33 -8.59 26.48
CA PHE A 32 -2.07 -8.00 27.60
C PHE A 32 -2.87 -9.04 28.36
N ASP A 33 -2.73 -9.05 29.68
CA ASP A 33 -3.64 -9.75 30.59
C ASP A 33 -4.36 -8.70 31.47
N ALA A 34 -5.69 -8.77 31.52
CA ALA A 34 -6.48 -7.90 32.40
C ALA A 34 -6.13 -8.08 33.88
N ALA A 35 -5.56 -9.23 34.27
CA ALA A 35 -5.04 -9.47 35.60
C ALA A 35 -3.84 -8.57 35.96
N ASP A 36 -3.06 -8.12 34.97
CA ASP A 36 -1.86 -7.29 35.19
C ASP A 36 -2.18 -5.86 35.63
N VAL A 37 -3.39 -5.37 35.31
CA VAL A 37 -3.80 -3.99 35.59
C VAL A 37 -4.67 -3.82 36.84
N GLY A 38 -5.22 -4.91 37.36
CA GLY A 38 -6.06 -4.94 38.57
C GLY A 38 -7.38 -4.14 38.48
N PRO A 39 -8.28 -4.26 39.48
CA PRO A 39 -9.51 -3.46 39.51
C PRO A 39 -9.25 -1.97 39.72
N PRO A 40 -10.03 -1.05 39.11
CA PRO A 40 -11.18 -1.28 38.23
C PRO A 40 -10.82 -1.51 36.75
N LEU A 41 -9.54 -1.33 36.39
CA LEU A 41 -9.07 -1.37 35.01
C LEU A 41 -9.22 -2.75 34.36
N ALA A 42 -9.21 -3.83 35.14
CA ALA A 42 -9.46 -5.18 34.65
C ALA A 42 -10.81 -5.31 33.93
N GLY A 43 -11.84 -4.59 34.40
CA GLY A 43 -13.16 -4.58 33.75
C GLY A 43 -13.12 -3.89 32.38
N SER A 44 -12.39 -2.77 32.26
CA SER A 44 -12.19 -2.07 30.97
C SER A 44 -11.24 -2.82 30.04
N GLY A 45 -10.24 -3.52 30.60
CA GLY A 45 -9.26 -4.32 29.86
C GLY A 45 -9.81 -5.64 29.33
N ALA A 46 -10.98 -6.10 29.81
CA ALA A 46 -11.57 -7.36 29.37
C ALA A 46 -11.80 -7.43 27.85
N ASN A 47 -12.07 -6.30 27.21
CA ASN A 47 -12.31 -6.22 25.76
C ASN A 47 -11.06 -5.83 24.95
N PHE A 48 -9.94 -5.58 25.61
CA PHE A 48 -8.75 -5.01 24.97
C PHE A 48 -8.23 -5.89 23.83
N ASP A 49 -8.21 -7.21 24.02
CA ASP A 49 -7.71 -8.13 23.00
C ASP A 49 -8.59 -8.20 21.76
N ASP A 50 -9.91 -8.07 21.93
CA ASP A 50 -10.86 -8.01 20.84
C ASP A 50 -10.72 -6.70 20.06
N GLU A 51 -10.64 -5.56 20.76
CA GLU A 51 -10.39 -4.25 20.14
C GLU A 51 -9.02 -4.19 19.45
N TRP A 52 -7.99 -4.77 20.06
CA TRP A 52 -6.65 -4.89 19.48
C TRP A 52 -6.67 -5.73 18.20
N LYS A 53 -7.40 -6.85 18.21
CA LYS A 53 -7.55 -7.71 17.02
C LYS A 53 -8.29 -6.99 15.90
N ASP A 54 -9.37 -6.29 16.21
CA ASP A 54 -10.14 -5.54 15.21
C ASP A 54 -9.31 -4.40 14.61
N GLY A 55 -8.62 -3.62 15.45
CA GLY A 55 -7.72 -2.56 14.99
C GLY A 55 -6.62 -3.08 14.04
N ARG A 56 -6.02 -4.23 14.37
CA ARG A 56 -5.04 -4.89 13.47
C ARG A 56 -5.65 -5.29 12.13
N PHE A 57 -6.87 -5.83 12.14
CA PHE A 57 -7.58 -6.20 10.93
C PHE A 57 -7.86 -4.98 10.04
N GLN A 58 -8.34 -3.88 10.63
CA GLN A 58 -8.62 -2.65 9.91
C GLN A 58 -7.35 -2.03 9.29
N VAL A 59 -6.28 -1.92 10.07
CA VAL A 59 -4.99 -1.38 9.56
C VAL A 59 -4.46 -2.25 8.43
N LYS A 60 -4.52 -3.58 8.56
CA LYS A 60 -4.09 -4.50 7.51
C LYS A 60 -4.89 -4.31 6.22
N ARG A 61 -6.22 -4.21 6.32
CA ARG A 61 -7.11 -3.97 5.18
C ARG A 61 -6.77 -2.66 4.48
N ASN A 62 -6.74 -1.55 5.22
CA ASN A 62 -6.49 -0.22 4.65
C ASN A 62 -5.10 -0.13 4.01
N THR A 63 -4.10 -0.72 4.66
CA THR A 63 -2.72 -0.74 4.14
C THR A 63 -2.62 -1.56 2.87
N LYS A 64 -3.33 -2.69 2.77
CA LYS A 64 -3.40 -3.49 1.55
C LYS A 64 -4.04 -2.70 0.40
N ASP A 65 -5.19 -2.08 0.64
CA ASP A 65 -5.90 -1.30 -0.39
C ASP A 65 -5.00 -0.15 -0.91
N LEU A 66 -4.27 0.53 -0.02
CA LEU A 66 -3.30 1.57 -0.39
C LEU A 66 -2.10 1.01 -1.18
N LYS A 67 -1.58 -0.14 -0.79
CA LYS A 67 -0.48 -0.83 -1.50
C LYS A 67 -0.92 -1.19 -2.92
N ASP A 68 -2.09 -1.80 -3.06
CA ASP A 68 -2.65 -2.24 -4.34
C ASP A 68 -2.91 -1.01 -5.25
N ALA A 69 -3.34 0.12 -4.68
CA ALA A 69 -3.45 1.38 -5.42
C ALA A 69 -2.08 1.93 -5.89
N CYS A 70 -1.04 1.86 -5.06
CA CYS A 70 0.32 2.25 -5.47
C CYS A 70 0.83 1.38 -6.62
N GLU A 71 0.64 0.05 -6.54
CA GLU A 71 1.03 -0.88 -7.60
C GLU A 71 0.24 -0.63 -8.90
N ALA A 72 -1.05 -0.30 -8.80
CA ALA A 72 -1.88 0.07 -9.96
C ALA A 72 -1.40 1.37 -10.63
N ILE A 73 -1.00 2.38 -9.84
CA ILE A 73 -0.45 3.63 -10.37
C ILE A 73 0.84 3.36 -11.15
N ILE A 74 1.79 2.64 -10.54
CA ILE A 74 3.07 2.30 -11.19
C ILE A 74 2.83 1.54 -12.49
N LYS A 75 1.93 0.56 -12.48
CA LYS A 75 1.56 -0.21 -13.66
C LYS A 75 0.94 0.67 -14.76
N ALA A 76 0.04 1.59 -14.41
CA ALA A 76 -0.59 2.48 -15.38
C ALA A 76 0.43 3.39 -16.08
N PHE A 77 1.45 3.88 -15.36
CA PHE A 77 2.54 4.65 -15.96
C PHE A 77 3.40 3.81 -16.90
N ALA A 78 3.83 2.62 -16.46
CA ALA A 78 4.59 1.72 -17.33
C ALA A 78 3.81 1.35 -18.61
N ASP A 79 2.51 1.11 -18.49
CA ASP A 79 1.65 0.81 -19.64
C ASP A 79 1.52 2.03 -20.58
N ALA A 80 1.43 3.25 -20.05
CA ALA A 80 1.40 4.49 -20.84
C ALA A 80 2.74 4.75 -21.57
N ASP A 81 3.87 4.57 -20.89
CA ASP A 81 5.21 4.73 -21.48
C ASP A 81 5.43 3.73 -22.62
N ASN A 82 5.01 2.48 -22.44
CA ASN A 82 5.09 1.45 -23.48
C ASN A 82 4.23 1.82 -24.70
N GLN A 83 3.00 2.32 -24.48
CA GLN A 83 2.12 2.77 -25.57
C GLN A 83 2.75 3.94 -26.36
N GLN A 84 3.38 4.89 -25.67
CA GLN A 84 4.09 5.98 -26.33
C GLN A 84 5.33 5.49 -27.11
N ALA A 85 6.11 4.58 -26.53
CA ALA A 85 7.27 4.00 -27.19
C ALA A 85 6.88 3.22 -28.45
N ASP A 86 5.76 2.50 -28.43
CA ASP A 86 5.27 1.76 -29.58
C ASP A 86 4.68 2.67 -30.66
N ALA A 87 4.00 3.77 -30.28
CA ALA A 87 3.57 4.80 -31.22
C ALA A 87 4.75 5.44 -31.97
N LEU A 88 5.88 5.66 -31.29
CA LEU A 88 7.10 6.18 -31.89
C LEU A 88 7.79 5.19 -32.86
N LYS A 89 7.66 3.88 -32.62
CA LYS A 89 8.19 2.84 -33.54
C LYS A 89 7.30 2.63 -34.76
N GLY A 90 5.99 2.87 -34.64
CA GLY A 90 5.02 2.73 -35.72
C GLY A 90 5.17 3.77 -36.84
N ASP A 91 5.64 4.97 -36.52
CA ASP A 91 5.78 6.09 -37.47
C ASP A 91 7.13 6.10 -38.23
N GLY A 92 8.07 5.24 -37.84
CA GLY A 92 9.41 5.15 -38.45
C GLY A 92 9.56 4.14 -39.61
N SER A 93 8.54 3.34 -39.91
CA SER A 93 8.69 2.17 -40.80
C SER A 93 8.12 2.33 -42.22
N THR A 94 7.65 3.50 -42.64
CA THR A 94 7.04 3.70 -43.98
C THR A 94 7.74 4.72 -44.88
N ALA A 95 8.90 5.25 -44.49
CA ALA A 95 9.67 6.19 -45.31
C ALA A 95 10.99 5.58 -45.82
N GLY A 96 10.91 4.67 -46.79
CA GLY A 96 12.11 4.12 -47.41
C GLY A 96 11.88 3.02 -48.43
N ASP A 97 11.02 3.25 -49.43
CA ASP A 97 11.11 2.50 -50.69
C ASP A 97 10.53 3.36 -51.84
N LYS A 98 11.43 4.06 -52.54
CA LYS A 98 11.23 4.65 -53.87
C LYS A 98 12.54 4.63 -54.62
#